data_AF-A0A4Q3YIL5-F1
#
_entry.id   AF-A0A4Q3YIL5-F1
#
_cell.length_a   1.000
_cell.length_b   1.000
_cell.length_c   1.000
_cell.angle_alpha   90.00
_cell.angle_beta   90.00
_cell.angle_gamma   90.00
#
_symmetry.space_group_name_H-M   'P 1'
#
loop_
_entity.id
_entity.type
_entity.pdbx_description
1 polymer ?
#
loop_
_entity_poly.entity_id
_entity_poly.type
_entity_poly.pdbx_seq_one_letter_code
_entity_poly.pdbx_strand_id
1 'polypeptide(L)'
;MDKARDVMAIDLFGLIADEVRAKYPEVYQHVLTTVKPERDGNNRATYRHNWWVFGEPRKELRPALANLSRYIATVETAKHRVFQFLDASILPDNMLVAIALTDGYSLGVLSSRFHTQWALRAGGWLGVGNDPRYSKSRCFDPFPFPAATDAQKSAIGAIAEELDAHRKRVLAERDHLTLTGLYNVLERLRAGTRPADLTPKEHRIFDDGLVLILKELHDRLDVAVASAYGWPGDLAEEEILARLVALNRERAQEEARGLVRWLRPDYQIPRFGSAKEKAAQIEADFVMPAVTAKSLKPRFPPTDIGQTGLVIQTLVEADMPLDAAAIAARFKQGQKVRPAVTSVLTSLHRIGLVSSPDKGRTFHYRRAA
;
A
#
# COMPACT_ATOMS: atom_id res chain seq x y z
N MET A 1 13.88 -6.71 2.35
CA MET A 1 13.72 -6.88 3.81
C MET A 1 12.23 -7.02 4.14
N ASP A 2 11.59 -7.85 3.35
CA ASP A 2 10.16 -8.19 3.25
C ASP A 2 10.05 -9.68 2.89
N LYS A 3 11.20 -10.38 2.82
CA LYS A 3 11.25 -11.82 2.68
C LYS A 3 10.64 -12.41 3.94
N ALA A 4 9.53 -13.11 3.76
CA ALA A 4 8.92 -13.88 4.83
C ALA A 4 9.99 -14.80 5.44
N ARG A 5 9.90 -15.06 6.75
CA ARG A 5 10.78 -16.04 7.41
C ARG A 5 10.44 -17.48 7.04
N ASP A 6 9.59 -17.68 6.03
CA ASP A 6 8.94 -18.94 5.65
C ASP A 6 8.29 -19.65 6.85
N VAL A 7 7.82 -18.85 7.83
CA VAL A 7 7.03 -19.30 8.96
C VAL A 7 5.57 -18.94 8.72
N MET A 8 4.66 -19.84 9.07
CA MET A 8 3.22 -19.62 9.00
C MET A 8 2.63 -19.54 10.41
N ALA A 9 1.54 -18.80 10.54
CA ALA A 9 0.78 -18.69 11.78
C ALA A 9 -0.60 -19.35 11.61
N ILE A 10 -1.01 -20.16 12.58
CA ILE A 10 -2.38 -20.68 12.65
C ILE A 10 -3.29 -19.54 13.14
N ASP A 11 -4.00 -18.91 12.21
CA ASP A 11 -4.90 -17.80 12.50
C ASP A 11 -6.37 -18.24 12.40
N LEU A 12 -6.97 -18.54 13.55
CA LEU A 12 -8.35 -18.99 13.67
C LEU A 12 -9.33 -17.85 14.05
N PHE A 13 -8.91 -16.59 13.89
CA PHE A 13 -9.75 -15.45 14.23
C PHE A 13 -11.06 -15.44 13.42
N GLY A 14 -12.19 -15.25 14.11
CA GLY A 14 -13.52 -15.22 13.50
C GLY A 14 -14.24 -16.57 13.46
N LEU A 15 -13.58 -17.66 13.86
CA LEU A 15 -14.18 -18.99 13.98
C LEU A 15 -14.46 -19.34 15.44
N ILE A 16 -15.53 -20.08 15.69
CA ILE A 16 -15.75 -20.74 16.99
C ILE A 16 -15.06 -22.12 17.03
N ALA A 17 -14.74 -22.62 18.22
CA ALA A 17 -14.02 -23.88 18.40
C ALA A 17 -14.63 -25.06 17.63
N ASP A 18 -15.97 -25.19 17.65
CA ASP A 18 -16.67 -26.26 16.94
C ASP A 18 -16.55 -26.15 15.42
N GLU A 19 -16.50 -24.93 14.87
CA GLU A 19 -16.24 -24.74 13.45
C GLU A 19 -14.81 -25.13 13.08
N VAL A 20 -13.83 -24.79 13.93
CA VAL A 20 -12.44 -25.21 13.72
C VAL A 20 -12.37 -26.74 13.76
N ARG A 21 -13.02 -27.38 14.73
CA ARG A 21 -13.07 -28.84 14.84
C ARG A 21 -13.71 -29.49 13.61
N ALA A 22 -14.80 -28.92 13.10
CA ALA A 22 -15.53 -29.48 11.96
C ALA A 22 -14.83 -29.24 10.61
N LYS A 23 -14.28 -28.04 10.38
CA LYS A 23 -13.68 -27.63 9.09
C LYS A 23 -12.19 -27.97 9.01
N TYR A 24 -11.48 -27.94 10.14
CA TYR A 24 -10.02 -28.09 10.23
C TYR A 24 -9.62 -29.04 11.39
N PRO A 25 -10.02 -30.32 11.36
CA PRO A 25 -9.84 -31.24 12.49
C PRO A 25 -8.39 -31.41 12.94
N GLU A 26 -7.43 -31.44 12.00
CA GLU A 26 -5.99 -31.55 12.30
C GLU A 26 -5.47 -30.30 13.03
N VAL A 27 -5.89 -29.11 12.58
CA VAL A 27 -5.53 -27.84 13.22
C VAL A 27 -6.14 -27.76 14.62
N TYR A 28 -7.41 -28.16 14.77
CA TYR A 28 -8.08 -28.23 16.06
C TYR A 28 -7.31 -29.14 17.03
N GLN A 29 -6.97 -30.36 16.60
CA GLN A 29 -6.22 -31.32 17.41
C GLN A 29 -4.84 -30.78 17.79
N HIS A 30 -4.13 -30.13 16.86
CA HIS A 30 -2.83 -29.53 17.14
C HIS A 30 -2.95 -28.45 18.21
N VAL A 31 -3.81 -27.45 18.02
CA VAL A 31 -3.96 -26.33 18.97
C VAL A 31 -4.51 -26.82 20.33
N LEU A 32 -5.36 -27.85 20.33
CA LEU A 32 -5.87 -28.45 21.55
C LEU A 32 -4.77 -29.11 22.39
N THR A 33 -3.78 -29.74 21.74
CA THR A 33 -2.69 -30.45 22.45
C THR A 33 -1.52 -29.54 22.80
N THR A 34 -1.24 -28.50 21.99
CA THR A 34 -0.06 -27.65 22.17
C THR A 34 -0.35 -26.30 22.83
N VAL A 35 -1.56 -25.74 22.65
CA VAL A 35 -1.89 -24.39 23.14
C VAL A 35 -2.82 -24.42 24.35
N LYS A 36 -3.86 -25.27 24.33
CA LYS A 36 -4.86 -25.30 25.42
C LYS A 36 -4.26 -25.57 26.81
N PRO A 37 -3.31 -26.51 27.01
CA PRO A 37 -2.76 -26.77 28.34
C PRO A 37 -2.10 -25.54 28.98
N GLU A 38 -1.36 -24.75 28.18
CA GLU A 38 -0.77 -23.49 28.64
C GLU A 38 -1.85 -22.43 28.91
N ARG A 39 -2.84 -22.33 28.01
CA ARG A 39 -3.94 -21.37 28.13
C ARG A 39 -4.78 -21.60 29.38
N ASP A 40 -5.06 -22.84 29.76
CA ASP A 40 -5.90 -23.19 30.92
C ASP A 40 -5.34 -22.61 32.24
N GLY A 41 -4.01 -22.48 32.37
CA GLY A 41 -3.36 -21.87 33.52
C GLY A 41 -3.34 -20.34 33.52
N ASN A 42 -3.81 -19.68 32.45
CA ASN A 42 -3.72 -18.23 32.32
C ASN A 42 -4.75 -17.51 33.21
N ASN A 43 -4.36 -16.46 33.94
CA ASN A 43 -5.25 -15.69 34.81
C ASN A 43 -6.42 -15.02 34.07
N ARG A 44 -6.26 -14.65 32.79
CA ARG A 44 -7.30 -13.98 32.00
C ARG A 44 -8.29 -15.00 31.44
N ALA A 45 -9.54 -14.97 31.92
CA ALA A 45 -10.59 -15.90 31.51
C ALA A 45 -10.81 -15.96 29.99
N THR A 46 -10.71 -14.81 29.30
CA THR A 46 -10.85 -14.74 27.84
C THR A 46 -9.83 -15.63 27.10
N TYR A 47 -8.62 -15.77 27.63
CA TYR A 47 -7.56 -16.59 27.03
C TYR A 47 -7.82 -18.07 27.25
N ARG A 48 -8.39 -18.43 28.41
CA ARG A 48 -8.82 -19.81 28.72
C ARG A 48 -10.01 -20.23 27.85
N HIS A 49 -11.02 -19.37 27.77
CA HIS A 49 -12.27 -19.69 27.08
C HIS A 49 -12.16 -19.62 25.56
N ASN A 50 -11.22 -18.83 25.02
CA ASN A 50 -10.95 -18.73 23.58
C ASN A 50 -9.52 -19.21 23.25
N TRP A 51 -9.14 -20.35 23.80
CA TRP A 51 -7.78 -20.90 23.71
C TRP A 51 -7.29 -21.14 22.28
N TRP A 52 -8.21 -21.28 21.31
CA TRP A 52 -7.88 -21.54 19.90
C TRP A 52 -7.56 -20.27 19.10
N VAL A 53 -7.82 -19.07 19.63
CA VAL A 53 -7.46 -17.80 18.98
C VAL A 53 -6.30 -17.11 19.70
N PHE A 54 -5.60 -16.23 19.00
CA PHE A 54 -4.58 -15.38 19.62
C PHE A 54 -5.16 -14.56 20.78
N GLY A 55 -4.41 -14.49 21.89
CA GLY A 55 -4.87 -13.81 23.11
C GLY A 55 -5.28 -12.35 22.86
N GLU A 56 -4.53 -11.63 22.04
CA GLU A 56 -4.93 -10.33 21.52
C GLU A 56 -5.16 -10.44 20.00
N PRO A 57 -6.41 -10.62 19.53
CA PRO A 57 -6.70 -10.95 18.13
C PRO A 57 -6.54 -9.75 17.17
N ARG A 58 -5.88 -8.69 17.60
CA ARG A 58 -5.58 -7.48 16.82
C ARG A 58 -6.84 -6.86 16.19
N LYS A 59 -7.86 -6.65 17.02
CA LYS A 59 -9.20 -6.17 16.63
C LYS A 59 -9.21 -4.83 15.90
N GLU A 60 -8.21 -3.97 16.13
CA GLU A 60 -8.07 -2.69 15.43
C GLU A 60 -7.27 -2.80 14.13
N LEU A 61 -6.22 -3.62 14.14
CA LEU A 61 -5.33 -3.78 12.99
C LEU A 61 -6.03 -4.49 11.83
N ARG A 62 -6.78 -5.56 12.12
CA ARG A 62 -7.44 -6.36 11.07
C ARG A 62 -8.41 -5.53 10.22
N PRO A 63 -9.36 -4.76 10.80
CA PRO A 63 -10.21 -3.89 10.00
C PRO A 63 -9.42 -2.79 9.27
N ALA A 64 -8.34 -2.28 9.87
CA ALA A 64 -7.52 -1.24 9.26
C ALA A 64 -6.81 -1.75 7.99
N LEU A 65 -6.33 -2.99 8.01
CA LEU A 65 -5.67 -3.64 6.87
C LEU A 65 -6.65 -4.29 5.88
N ALA A 66 -7.94 -4.39 6.22
CA ALA A 66 -8.93 -4.99 5.34
C ALA A 66 -8.98 -4.26 3.98
N ASN A 67 -8.99 -5.05 2.91
CA ASN A 67 -9.01 -4.61 1.51
C ASN A 67 -7.80 -3.75 1.09
N LEU A 68 -6.71 -3.75 1.86
CA LEU A 68 -5.44 -3.19 1.42
C LEU A 68 -4.61 -4.28 0.74
N SER A 69 -3.95 -3.96 -0.37
CA SER A 69 -2.97 -4.85 -1.02
C SER A 69 -1.59 -4.80 -0.37
N ARG A 70 -1.29 -3.69 0.32
CA ARG A 70 -0.02 -3.43 1.01
C ARG A 70 -0.24 -2.45 2.15
N TYR A 71 0.74 -2.33 3.03
CA TYR A 71 0.74 -1.34 4.11
C TYR A 71 2.16 -0.92 4.46
N ILE A 72 2.33 0.22 5.14
CA ILE A 72 3.65 0.69 5.57
C ILE A 72 4.03 0.01 6.88
N ALA A 73 5.27 -0.43 7.01
CA ALA A 73 5.80 -1.00 8.25
C ALA A 73 7.14 -0.39 8.65
N THR A 74 7.40 -0.40 9.96
CA THR A 74 8.71 -0.08 10.55
C THR A 74 8.96 -0.94 11.79
N VAL A 75 10.21 -1.30 12.05
CA VAL A 75 10.59 -2.10 13.23
C VAL A 75 10.61 -1.23 14.47
N GLU A 76 10.09 -1.68 15.61
CA GLU A 76 10.08 -0.87 16.84
C GLU A 76 11.49 -0.40 17.23
N THR A 77 12.46 -1.31 17.38
CA THR A 77 13.84 -0.97 17.78
C THR A 77 14.80 -1.13 16.60
N ALA A 78 15.45 -0.03 16.18
CA ALA A 78 16.42 -0.07 15.09
C ALA A 78 17.38 1.12 15.17
N LYS A 79 18.67 0.88 14.88
CA LYS A 79 19.70 1.93 14.76
C LYS A 79 19.32 3.00 13.73
N HIS A 80 18.83 2.56 12.57
CA HIS A 80 18.38 3.43 11.48
C HIS A 80 16.86 3.35 11.38
N ARG A 81 16.20 4.51 11.35
CA ARG A 81 14.74 4.56 11.20
C ARG A 81 14.37 4.44 9.72
N VAL A 82 13.77 3.30 9.36
CA VAL A 82 13.37 3.01 7.99
C VAL A 82 11.91 2.59 7.92
N PHE A 83 11.20 3.11 6.91
CA PHE A 83 9.83 2.72 6.56
C PHE A 83 9.84 2.07 5.18
N GLN A 84 8.98 1.08 4.98
CA GLN A 84 8.85 0.35 3.71
C GLN A 84 7.42 -0.18 3.55
N PHE A 85 7.04 -0.52 2.32
CA PHE A 85 5.81 -1.28 2.10
C PHE A 85 6.01 -2.77 2.39
N LEU A 86 5.04 -3.38 3.06
CA LEU A 86 4.84 -4.82 3.14
C LEU A 86 3.59 -5.20 2.36
N ASP A 87 3.63 -6.34 1.68
CA ASP A 87 2.45 -6.95 1.05
C ASP A 87 1.44 -7.39 2.11
N ALA A 88 0.14 -7.31 1.81
CA ALA A 88 -0.91 -7.68 2.75
C ALA A 88 -0.91 -9.16 3.17
N SER A 89 -0.25 -10.04 2.40
CA SER A 89 -0.02 -11.44 2.77
C SER A 89 1.01 -11.61 3.90
N ILE A 90 1.81 -10.59 4.19
CA ILE A 90 2.80 -10.62 5.27
C ILE A 90 2.13 -10.14 6.56
N LEU A 91 2.12 -10.99 7.59
CA LEU A 91 1.59 -10.62 8.90
C LEU A 91 2.70 -9.98 9.77
N PRO A 92 2.48 -8.78 10.32
CA PRO A 92 3.45 -8.14 11.20
C PRO A 92 3.44 -8.79 12.59
N ASP A 93 4.62 -9.12 13.11
CA ASP A 93 4.76 -9.55 14.50
C ASP A 93 4.71 -8.35 15.48
N ASN A 94 4.85 -8.62 16.78
CA ASN A 94 4.74 -7.59 17.81
C ASN A 94 5.90 -6.58 17.85
N MET A 95 6.97 -6.78 17.08
CA MET A 95 8.10 -5.86 16.97
C MET A 95 8.01 -5.01 15.70
N LEU A 96 6.93 -5.13 14.92
CA LEU A 96 6.63 -4.30 13.77
C LEU A 96 5.44 -3.37 14.07
N VAL A 97 5.63 -2.09 13.77
CA VAL A 97 4.55 -1.11 13.72
C VAL A 97 3.98 -1.12 12.31
N ALA A 98 2.73 -1.56 12.19
CA ALA A 98 1.98 -1.52 10.94
C ALA A 98 1.14 -0.24 10.84
N ILE A 99 1.31 0.48 9.75
CA ILE A 99 0.62 1.73 9.42
C ILE A 99 -0.24 1.45 8.19
N ALA A 100 -1.56 1.45 8.38
CA ALA A 100 -2.56 1.11 7.36
C ALA A 100 -2.77 2.21 6.30
N LEU A 101 -1.66 2.65 5.68
CA LEU A 101 -1.56 3.59 4.58
C LEU A 101 -0.88 2.88 3.41
N THR A 102 -1.28 3.20 2.19
CA THR A 102 -0.88 2.46 0.98
C THR A 102 -0.25 3.34 -0.10
N ASP A 103 -0.28 4.65 0.12
CA ASP A 103 0.18 5.66 -0.82
C ASP A 103 1.65 6.01 -0.60
N GLY A 104 2.34 6.33 -1.69
CA GLY A 104 3.73 6.74 -1.63
C GLY A 104 3.93 8.06 -0.87
N TYR A 105 2.93 8.96 -0.82
CA TYR A 105 3.07 10.24 -0.12
C TYR A 105 3.32 10.02 1.38
N SER A 106 2.49 9.20 2.02
CA SER A 106 2.64 8.83 3.41
C SER A 106 3.98 8.14 3.68
N LEU A 107 4.39 7.22 2.80
CA LEU A 107 5.71 6.57 2.90
C LEU A 107 6.85 7.60 2.82
N GLY A 108 6.73 8.57 1.91
CA GLY A 108 7.72 9.62 1.69
C GLY A 108 7.85 10.56 2.88
N VAL A 109 6.73 11.05 3.41
CA VAL A 109 6.75 11.90 4.62
C VAL A 109 7.39 11.14 5.79
N LEU A 110 7.00 9.89 6.02
CA LEU A 110 7.57 9.07 7.11
C LEU A 110 9.06 8.76 6.90
N SER A 111 9.51 8.64 5.66
CA SER A 111 10.92 8.35 5.33
C SER A 111 11.82 9.59 5.32
N SER A 112 11.24 10.80 5.38
CA SER A 112 11.99 12.06 5.37
C SER A 112 12.73 12.35 6.67
N ARG A 113 13.74 13.22 6.61
CA ARG A 113 14.47 13.72 7.79
C ARG A 113 13.56 14.37 8.82
N PHE A 114 12.44 14.97 8.41
CA PHE A 114 11.49 15.61 9.33
C PHE A 114 10.85 14.60 10.27
N HIS A 115 10.38 13.47 9.73
CA HIS A 115 9.78 12.44 10.55
C HIS A 115 10.83 11.63 11.31
N THR A 116 11.99 11.34 10.71
CA THR A 116 13.04 10.59 11.42
C THR A 116 13.60 11.37 12.61
N GLN A 117 13.87 12.67 12.48
CA GLN A 117 14.31 13.52 13.59
C GLN A 117 13.23 13.61 14.69
N TRP A 118 11.97 13.81 14.31
CA TRP A 118 10.85 13.75 15.26
C TRP A 118 10.80 12.42 16.01
N ALA A 119 10.86 11.31 15.29
CA ALA A 119 10.77 9.97 15.87
C ALA A 119 11.95 9.66 16.80
N LEU A 120 13.17 10.08 16.45
CA LEU A 120 14.36 9.94 17.30
C LEU A 120 14.22 10.75 18.59
N ARG A 121 13.71 11.99 18.51
CA ARG A 121 13.58 12.87 19.69
C ARG A 121 12.40 12.51 20.59
N ALA A 122 11.28 12.12 20.01
CA ALA A 122 10.05 11.78 20.72
C ALA A 122 9.98 10.30 21.13
N GLY A 123 10.80 9.43 20.52
CA GLY A 123 10.83 8.00 20.77
C GLY A 123 11.38 7.61 22.15
N GLY A 124 11.49 6.29 22.35
CA GLY A 124 12.18 5.71 23.49
C GLY A 124 13.56 5.20 23.11
N TRP A 125 14.25 4.63 24.09
CA TRP A 125 15.56 3.99 23.92
C TRP A 125 15.50 2.60 24.56
N LEU A 126 16.10 1.60 23.94
CA LEU A 126 16.13 0.24 24.48
C LEU A 126 17.49 -0.44 24.25
N GLY A 127 17.96 -1.19 25.25
CA GLY A 127 19.16 -2.02 25.16
C GLY A 127 20.46 -1.34 25.63
N VAL A 128 21.55 -2.11 25.63
CA VAL A 128 22.88 -1.66 26.09
C VAL A 128 23.49 -0.61 25.13
N GLY A 129 23.07 -0.60 23.87
CA GLY A 129 23.53 0.35 22.85
C GLY A 129 22.72 1.65 22.73
N ASN A 130 21.66 1.85 23.54
CA ASN A 130 20.67 2.91 23.34
C ASN A 130 20.15 2.93 21.89
N ASP A 131 19.59 1.81 21.42
CA ASP A 131 18.97 1.78 20.10
C ASP A 131 17.64 2.54 20.13
N PRO A 132 17.36 3.42 19.15
CA PRO A 132 16.10 4.14 19.08
C PRO A 132 14.89 3.19 18.96
N ARG A 133 13.89 3.41 19.83
CA ARG A 133 12.61 2.70 19.82
C ARG A 133 11.46 3.61 19.37
N TYR A 134 10.74 3.18 18.34
CA TYR A 134 9.56 3.85 17.81
C TYR A 134 8.30 3.38 18.50
N SER A 135 7.77 4.24 19.36
CA SER A 135 6.47 4.04 19.99
C SER A 135 5.41 4.80 19.20
N LYS A 136 4.43 4.08 18.62
CA LYS A 136 3.34 4.69 17.82
C LYS A 136 2.73 5.93 18.49
N SER A 137 2.40 5.83 19.78
CA SER A 137 1.72 6.90 20.52
C SER A 137 2.56 8.15 20.76
N ARG A 138 3.89 8.04 20.62
CA ARG A 138 4.82 9.17 20.80
C ARG A 138 5.41 9.66 19.48
N CYS A 139 5.53 8.78 18.49
CA CYS A 139 6.14 9.08 17.20
C CYS A 139 5.07 9.38 16.15
N PHE A 140 4.26 8.39 15.76
CA PHE A 140 3.31 8.52 14.65
C PHE A 140 2.09 9.37 15.03
N ASP A 141 1.42 9.04 16.13
CA ASP A 141 0.14 9.64 16.52
C ASP A 141 0.21 11.18 16.65
N PRO A 142 1.24 11.78 17.29
CA PRO A 142 1.34 13.23 17.38
C PRO A 142 2.07 13.89 16.20
N PHE A 143 2.55 13.15 15.20
CA PHE A 143 3.36 13.73 14.13
C PHE A 143 2.49 14.57 13.18
N PRO A 144 2.79 15.88 13.00
CA PRO A 144 1.97 16.73 12.15
C PRO A 144 2.40 16.59 10.68
N PHE A 145 1.63 15.83 9.90
CA PHE A 145 1.82 15.72 8.45
C PHE A 145 1.68 17.09 7.75
N PRO A 146 2.43 17.32 6.64
CA PRO A 146 2.35 18.57 5.89
C PRO A 146 1.00 18.71 5.17
N ALA A 147 0.61 19.96 4.91
CA ALA A 147 -0.59 20.30 4.15
C ALA A 147 -0.30 20.29 2.64
N ALA A 148 0.04 19.12 2.09
CA ALA A 148 0.48 18.99 0.70
C ALA A 148 -0.68 19.11 -0.32
N THR A 149 -0.42 19.82 -1.42
CA THR A 149 -1.25 19.78 -2.63
C THR A 149 -1.16 18.40 -3.32
N ASP A 150 -2.09 18.08 -4.21
CA ASP A 150 -2.06 16.77 -4.89
C ASP A 150 -0.82 16.59 -5.79
N ALA A 151 -0.33 17.68 -6.38
CA ALA A 151 0.93 17.67 -7.13
C ALA A 151 2.12 17.33 -6.21
N GLN A 152 2.19 17.93 -5.02
CA GLN A 152 3.22 17.62 -4.03
C GLN A 152 3.11 16.19 -3.50
N LYS A 153 1.89 15.70 -3.22
CA LYS A 153 1.66 14.30 -2.84
C LYS A 153 2.17 13.34 -3.91
N SER A 154 1.85 13.60 -5.17
CA SER A 154 2.31 12.77 -6.30
C SER A 154 3.84 12.78 -6.42
N ALA A 155 4.48 13.95 -6.29
CA ALA A 155 5.93 14.08 -6.41
C ALA A 155 6.67 13.36 -5.26
N ILE A 156 6.23 13.59 -4.00
CA ILE A 156 6.77 12.90 -2.83
C ILE A 156 6.56 11.38 -2.96
N GLY A 157 5.37 10.98 -3.40
CA GLY A 157 5.03 9.57 -3.55
C GLY A 157 5.87 8.84 -4.57
N ALA A 158 6.14 9.46 -5.73
CA ALA A 158 7.00 8.88 -6.75
C ALA A 158 8.43 8.63 -6.22
N ILE A 159 9.01 9.60 -5.51
CA ILE A 159 10.35 9.47 -4.92
C ILE A 159 10.37 8.36 -3.85
N ALA A 160 9.34 8.28 -3.02
CA ALA A 160 9.26 7.28 -1.96
C ALA A 160 9.12 5.84 -2.50
N GLU A 161 8.33 5.65 -3.56
CA GLU A 161 8.20 4.38 -4.27
C GLU A 161 9.53 3.98 -4.93
N GLU A 162 10.21 4.93 -5.58
CA GLU A 162 11.54 4.71 -6.17
C GLU A 162 12.56 4.31 -5.08
N LEU A 163 12.53 4.97 -3.93
CA LEU A 163 13.38 4.66 -2.79
C LEU A 163 13.10 3.27 -2.19
N ASP A 164 11.83 2.88 -2.03
CA ASP A 164 11.44 1.54 -1.57
C ASP A 164 11.86 0.45 -2.56
N ALA A 165 11.58 0.66 -3.85
CA ALA A 165 11.93 -0.25 -4.93
C ALA A 165 13.46 -0.41 -5.05
N HIS A 166 14.22 0.68 -4.96
CA HIS A 166 15.68 0.66 -4.98
C HIS A 166 16.23 -0.23 -3.85
N ARG A 167 15.79 0.00 -2.61
CA ARG A 167 16.21 -0.79 -1.44
C ARG A 167 15.87 -2.27 -1.61
N LYS A 168 14.66 -2.59 -2.06
CA LYS A 168 14.23 -3.98 -2.29
C LYS A 168 15.05 -4.66 -3.37
N ARG A 169 15.28 -3.98 -4.50
CA ARG A 169 16.05 -4.51 -5.63
C ARG A 169 17.48 -4.87 -5.23
N VAL A 170 18.24 -3.93 -4.64
CA VAL A 170 19.64 -4.21 -4.27
C VAL A 170 19.74 -5.31 -3.21
N LEU A 171 18.81 -5.35 -2.25
CA LEU A 171 18.78 -6.40 -1.24
C LEU A 171 18.41 -7.78 -1.81
N ALA A 172 17.60 -7.84 -2.86
CA ALA A 172 17.22 -9.09 -3.53
C ALA A 172 18.33 -9.62 -4.46
N GLU A 173 19.11 -8.73 -5.06
CA GLU A 173 20.18 -9.08 -6.01
C GLU A 173 21.49 -9.51 -5.31
N ARG A 174 21.65 -9.23 -4.02
CA ARG A 174 22.92 -9.36 -3.29
C ARG A 174 22.71 -9.80 -1.83
N ASP A 175 22.85 -11.10 -1.57
CA ASP A 175 22.61 -11.71 -0.24
C ASP A 175 23.46 -11.14 0.92
N HIS A 176 24.65 -10.59 0.61
CA HIS A 176 25.53 -10.01 1.63
C HIS A 176 25.08 -8.61 2.08
N LEU A 177 24.18 -7.96 1.35
CA LEU A 177 23.67 -6.65 1.72
C LEU A 177 22.62 -6.77 2.81
N THR A 178 22.65 -5.79 3.72
CA THR A 178 21.60 -5.62 4.73
C THR A 178 21.19 -4.17 4.74
N LEU A 179 19.94 -3.90 5.10
CA LEU A 179 19.43 -2.53 5.19
C LEU A 179 20.27 -1.70 6.19
N THR A 180 20.61 -2.29 7.34
CA THR A 180 21.52 -1.65 8.32
C THR A 180 22.90 -1.35 7.72
N GLY A 181 23.45 -2.26 6.91
CA GLY A 181 24.72 -2.04 6.20
C GLY A 181 24.65 -0.86 5.24
N LEU A 182 23.61 -0.81 4.38
CA LEU A 182 23.39 0.30 3.44
C LEU A 182 23.33 1.65 4.16
N TYR A 183 22.54 1.73 5.24
CA TYR A 183 22.39 2.98 5.98
C TYR A 183 23.63 3.33 6.82
N ASN A 184 24.40 2.37 7.31
CA ASN A 184 25.70 2.67 7.94
C ASN A 184 26.66 3.37 6.97
N VAL A 185 26.75 2.89 5.73
CA VAL A 185 27.58 3.53 4.70
C VAL A 185 27.00 4.89 4.30
N LEU A 186 25.68 5.00 4.14
CA LEU A 186 25.02 6.28 3.86
C LEU A 186 25.37 7.35 4.92
N GLU A 187 25.31 7.00 6.20
CA GLU A 187 25.65 7.92 7.29
C GLU A 187 27.14 8.32 7.29
N ARG A 188 28.05 7.41 6.89
CA ARG A 188 29.48 7.75 6.69
C ARG A 188 29.65 8.82 5.61
N LEU A 189 28.92 8.70 4.49
CA LEU A 189 28.94 9.71 3.42
C LEU A 189 28.31 11.04 3.87
N ARG A 190 27.21 10.99 4.62
CA ARG A 190 26.57 12.20 5.19
C ARG A 190 27.49 12.92 6.18
N ALA A 191 28.31 12.17 6.92
CA ALA A 191 29.35 12.71 7.80
C ALA A 191 30.59 13.28 7.06
N GLY A 192 30.58 13.30 5.72
CA GLY A 192 31.66 13.86 4.90
C GLY A 192 32.78 12.89 4.54
N THR A 193 32.64 11.60 4.86
CA THR A 193 33.62 10.59 4.41
C THR A 193 33.56 10.48 2.90
N ARG A 194 34.70 10.63 2.21
CA ARG A 194 34.75 10.45 0.76
C ARG A 194 34.71 8.94 0.44
N PRO A 195 34.13 8.52 -0.70
CA PRO A 195 34.09 7.11 -1.10
C PRO A 195 35.48 6.43 -1.08
N ALA A 196 36.54 7.16 -1.44
CA ALA A 196 37.92 6.67 -1.42
C ALA A 196 38.46 6.33 -0.02
N ASP A 197 37.86 6.90 1.03
CA ASP A 197 38.27 6.70 2.43
C ASP A 197 37.43 5.60 3.14
N LEU A 198 36.56 4.90 2.39
CA LEU A 198 35.79 3.77 2.90
C LEU A 198 36.69 2.53 3.06
N THR A 199 36.44 1.74 4.11
CA THR A 199 37.08 0.43 4.27
C THR A 199 36.71 -0.52 3.12
N PRO A 200 37.49 -1.56 2.81
CA PRO A 200 37.16 -2.51 1.75
C PRO A 200 35.76 -3.14 1.88
N LYS A 201 35.31 -3.39 3.12
CA LYS A 201 33.97 -3.90 3.41
C LYS A 201 32.88 -2.87 3.13
N GLU A 202 33.09 -1.63 3.55
CA GLU A 202 32.15 -0.53 3.27
C GLU A 202 32.08 -0.22 1.78
N HIS A 203 33.21 -0.26 1.07
CA HIS A 203 33.25 -0.02 -0.37
C HIS A 203 32.46 -1.06 -1.15
N ARG A 204 32.52 -2.34 -0.75
CA ARG A 204 31.68 -3.38 -1.36
C ARG A 204 30.18 -3.09 -1.16
N ILE A 205 29.78 -2.68 0.04
CA ILE A 205 28.39 -2.29 0.33
C ILE A 205 28.00 -1.03 -0.45
N PHE A 206 28.92 -0.07 -0.59
CA PHE A 206 28.73 1.16 -1.34
C PHE A 206 28.41 0.89 -2.82
N ASP A 207 29.22 0.04 -3.47
CA ASP A 207 29.07 -0.31 -4.89
C ASP A 207 27.86 -1.20 -5.13
N ASP A 208 27.79 -2.35 -4.45
CA ASP A 208 26.70 -3.33 -4.65
C ASP A 208 25.35 -2.77 -4.20
N GLY A 209 25.36 -1.90 -3.18
CA GLY A 209 24.19 -1.23 -2.65
C GLY A 209 23.81 0.05 -3.38
N LEU A 210 24.62 0.50 -4.35
CA LEU A 210 24.41 1.73 -5.12
C LEU A 210 24.08 2.94 -4.21
N VAL A 211 24.87 3.10 -3.14
CA VAL A 211 24.52 3.97 -2.00
C VAL A 211 24.41 5.46 -2.37
N LEU A 212 25.04 5.90 -3.47
CA LEU A 212 24.85 7.26 -3.98
C LEU A 212 23.42 7.51 -4.49
N ILE A 213 22.80 6.52 -5.15
CA ILE A 213 21.39 6.62 -5.57
C ILE A 213 20.50 6.67 -4.34
N LEU A 214 20.77 5.82 -3.35
CA LEU A 214 20.06 5.86 -2.07
C LEU A 214 20.15 7.25 -1.42
N LYS A 215 21.34 7.86 -1.41
CA LYS A 215 21.55 9.22 -0.88
C LYS A 215 20.76 10.26 -1.67
N GLU A 216 20.86 10.24 -3.00
CA GLU A 216 20.16 11.19 -3.87
C GLU A 216 18.64 11.13 -3.68
N LEU A 217 18.07 9.93 -3.56
CA LEU A 217 16.63 9.75 -3.33
C LEU A 217 16.20 10.33 -1.98
N HIS A 218 16.99 10.14 -0.93
CA HIS A 218 16.73 10.79 0.37
C HIS A 218 16.82 12.32 0.27
N ASP A 219 17.86 12.84 -0.37
CA ASP A 219 18.05 14.29 -0.51
C ASP A 219 16.90 14.93 -1.30
N ARG A 220 16.48 14.30 -2.41
CA ARG A 220 15.31 14.72 -3.21
C ARG A 220 14.02 14.64 -2.40
N LEU A 221 13.84 13.59 -1.62
CA LEU A 221 12.67 13.40 -0.76
C LEU A 221 12.59 14.49 0.31
N ASP A 222 13.70 14.79 0.97
CA ASP A 222 13.76 15.81 2.02
C ASP A 222 13.44 17.21 1.47
N VAL A 223 13.95 17.56 0.29
CA VAL A 223 13.59 18.82 -0.39
C VAL A 223 12.09 18.87 -0.73
N ALA A 224 11.53 17.78 -1.26
CA ALA A 224 10.12 17.73 -1.61
C ALA A 224 9.20 17.85 -0.38
N VAL A 225 9.56 17.18 0.72
CA VAL A 225 8.81 17.25 1.98
C VAL A 225 8.96 18.63 2.64
N ALA A 226 10.15 19.23 2.61
CA ALA A 226 10.36 20.62 3.07
C ALA A 226 9.43 21.59 2.32
N SER A 227 9.35 21.46 0.99
CA SER A 227 8.43 22.24 0.16
C SER A 227 6.96 22.04 0.55
N ALA A 228 6.55 20.80 0.86
CA ALA A 228 5.19 20.51 1.32
C ALA A 228 4.87 21.11 2.70
N TYR A 229 5.87 21.29 3.57
CA TYR A 229 5.74 22.07 4.81
C TYR A 229 5.77 23.59 4.58
N GLY A 230 6.21 24.05 3.40
CA GLY A 230 6.50 25.46 3.14
C GLY A 230 7.78 25.95 3.84
N TRP A 231 8.73 25.05 4.09
CA TRP A 231 9.96 25.33 4.82
C TRP A 231 11.20 25.29 3.90
N PRO A 232 12.30 25.98 4.28
CA PRO A 232 13.59 25.79 3.63
C PRO A 232 14.08 24.34 3.71
N GLY A 233 14.83 23.88 2.70
CA GLY A 233 15.34 22.50 2.65
C GLY A 233 16.57 22.25 3.54
N ASP A 234 17.26 23.31 3.95
CA ASP A 234 18.55 23.30 4.66
C ASP A 234 18.42 23.61 6.17
N LEU A 235 17.23 23.46 6.74
CA LEU A 235 17.01 23.72 8.17
C LEU A 235 17.89 22.83 9.07
N ALA A 236 18.39 23.43 10.14
CA ALA A 236 19.03 22.72 11.25
C ALA A 236 18.00 21.83 11.99
N GLU A 237 18.48 20.78 12.67
CA GLU A 237 17.62 19.83 13.37
C GLU A 237 16.76 20.49 14.46
N GLU A 238 17.36 21.39 15.26
CA GLU A 238 16.65 22.08 16.34
C GLU A 238 15.50 22.94 15.81
N GLU A 239 15.71 23.58 14.66
CA GLU A 239 14.71 24.41 14.00
C GLU A 239 13.58 23.56 13.39
N ILE A 240 13.91 22.41 12.81
CA ILE A 240 12.92 21.42 12.35
C ILE A 240 12.03 20.98 13.51
N LEU A 241 12.65 20.59 14.64
CA LEU A 241 11.91 20.13 15.82
C LEU A 241 11.04 21.25 16.40
N ALA A 242 11.54 22.47 16.50
CA ALA A 242 10.77 23.62 16.98
C ALA A 242 9.52 23.87 16.11
N ARG A 243 9.67 23.86 14.79
CA ARG A 243 8.55 24.03 13.85
C ARG A 243 7.55 22.88 13.91
N LEU A 244 8.01 21.64 14.01
CA LEU A 244 7.13 20.48 14.16
C LEU A 244 6.33 20.53 15.48
N VAL A 245 6.94 20.94 16.59
CA VAL A 245 6.24 21.12 17.86
C VAL A 245 5.20 22.24 17.76
N ALA A 246 5.54 23.36 17.13
CA ALA A 246 4.59 24.45 16.89
C ALA A 246 3.40 23.98 16.04
N LEU A 247 3.68 23.27 14.93
CA LEU A 247 2.64 22.74 14.05
C LEU A 247 1.78 21.67 14.73
N ASN A 248 2.37 20.81 15.57
CA ASN A 248 1.60 19.85 16.36
C ASN A 248 0.61 20.56 17.31
N ARG A 249 1.01 21.66 17.96
CA ARG A 249 0.10 22.46 18.80
C ARG A 249 -1.02 23.09 17.98
N GLU A 250 -0.72 23.58 16.79
CA GLU A 250 -1.74 24.09 15.86
C GLU A 250 -2.74 22.99 15.49
N ARG A 251 -2.25 21.80 15.11
CA ARG A 251 -3.10 20.63 14.78
C ARG A 251 -3.99 20.23 15.96
N ALA A 252 -3.46 20.21 17.18
CA ALA A 252 -4.25 19.92 18.37
C ALA A 252 -5.38 20.96 18.59
N GLN A 253 -5.14 22.24 18.27
CA GLN A 253 -6.17 23.27 18.32
C GLN A 253 -7.20 23.13 17.19
N GLU A 254 -6.78 22.75 15.98
CA GLU A 254 -7.68 22.41 14.87
C GLU A 254 -8.62 21.26 15.27
N GLU A 255 -8.06 20.18 15.80
CA GLU A 255 -8.80 19.00 16.25
C GLU A 255 -9.79 19.32 17.38
N ALA A 256 -9.39 20.13 18.36
CA ALA A 256 -10.27 20.60 19.42
C ALA A 256 -11.46 21.44 18.91
N ARG A 257 -11.32 22.08 17.73
CA ARG A 257 -12.39 22.81 17.03
C ARG A 257 -13.16 21.91 16.06
N GLY A 258 -12.85 20.62 15.98
CA GLY A 258 -13.48 19.64 15.10
C GLY A 258 -12.93 19.60 13.68
N LEU A 259 -11.78 20.22 13.41
CA LEU A 259 -11.08 20.11 12.13
C LEU A 259 -10.01 19.01 12.23
N VAL A 260 -10.31 17.83 11.71
CA VAL A 260 -9.37 16.69 11.69
C VAL A 260 -8.79 16.50 10.29
N ARG A 261 -7.46 16.41 10.20
CA ARG A 261 -6.76 16.12 8.94
C ARG A 261 -6.55 14.62 8.76
N TRP A 262 -7.58 13.95 8.25
CA TRP A 262 -7.58 12.51 8.03
C TRP A 262 -6.51 12.07 7.01
N LEU A 263 -5.68 11.10 7.38
CA LEU A 263 -4.68 10.49 6.48
C LEU A 263 -5.31 9.43 5.55
N ARG A 264 -6.38 8.78 6.00
CA ARG A 264 -7.18 7.82 5.22
C ARG A 264 -8.67 8.10 5.42
N PRO A 265 -9.20 9.19 4.82
CA PRO A 265 -10.58 9.64 5.00
C PRO A 265 -11.63 8.52 4.84
N ASP A 266 -11.52 7.70 3.79
CA ASP A 266 -12.48 6.61 3.47
C ASP A 266 -12.58 5.53 4.55
N TYR A 267 -11.52 5.34 5.33
CA TYR A 267 -11.54 4.42 6.46
C TYR A 267 -11.93 5.12 7.77
N GLN A 268 -11.44 6.35 7.97
CA GLN A 268 -11.50 7.06 9.24
C GLN A 268 -12.82 7.82 9.44
N ILE A 269 -13.29 8.57 8.44
CA ILE A 269 -14.51 9.39 8.56
C ILE A 269 -15.74 8.55 8.90
N PRO A 270 -16.01 7.38 8.28
CA PRO A 270 -17.17 6.57 8.63
C PRO A 270 -17.17 6.09 10.09
N ARG A 271 -15.98 5.90 10.67
CA ARG A 271 -15.80 5.36 12.03
C ARG A 271 -15.72 6.46 13.09
N PHE A 272 -15.00 7.53 12.81
CA PHE A 272 -14.58 8.53 13.80
C PHE A 272 -14.98 9.96 13.45
N GLY A 273 -15.37 10.22 12.20
CA GLY A 273 -15.76 11.56 11.74
C GLY A 273 -17.09 12.04 12.34
N SER A 274 -17.27 13.35 12.36
CA SER A 274 -18.53 14.00 12.72
C SER A 274 -19.65 13.67 11.73
N ALA A 275 -20.91 13.89 12.13
CA ALA A 275 -22.05 13.71 11.23
C ALA A 275 -21.93 14.58 9.95
N LYS A 276 -21.37 15.79 10.09
CA LYS A 276 -21.12 16.71 8.96
C LYS A 276 -20.09 16.15 7.98
N GLU A 277 -18.97 15.63 8.48
CA GLU A 277 -17.93 15.04 7.62
C GLU A 277 -18.43 13.77 6.92
N LYS A 278 -19.19 12.92 7.62
CA LYS A 278 -19.83 11.74 7.03
C LYS A 278 -20.77 12.12 5.88
N ALA A 279 -21.61 13.14 6.08
CA ALA A 279 -22.50 13.65 5.03
C ALA A 279 -21.72 14.23 3.84
N ALA A 280 -20.67 15.01 4.11
CA ALA A 280 -19.84 15.60 3.06
C ALA A 280 -19.07 14.54 2.26
N GLN A 281 -18.59 13.46 2.90
CA GLN A 281 -17.96 12.35 2.20
C GLN A 281 -18.94 11.60 1.32
N ILE A 282 -20.17 11.35 1.81
CA ILE A 282 -21.23 10.75 0.99
C ILE A 282 -21.50 11.62 -0.25
N GLU A 283 -21.63 12.93 -0.07
CA GLU A 283 -21.80 13.86 -1.19
C GLU A 283 -20.60 13.84 -2.15
N ALA A 284 -19.37 13.85 -1.64
CA ALA A 284 -18.16 13.75 -2.44
C ALA A 284 -18.08 12.42 -3.22
N ASP A 285 -18.50 11.29 -2.63
CA ASP A 285 -18.56 9.99 -3.30
C ASP A 285 -19.64 9.92 -4.39
N PHE A 286 -20.67 10.77 -4.29
CA PHE A 286 -21.68 10.95 -5.33
C PHE A 286 -21.24 11.95 -6.43
N VAL A 287 -20.41 12.94 -6.09
CA VAL A 287 -19.94 14.01 -7.01
C VAL A 287 -18.65 13.61 -7.74
N MET A 288 -17.74 12.90 -7.08
CA MET A 288 -16.65 12.16 -7.69
C MET A 288 -17.16 10.75 -7.95
N PRO A 289 -17.55 10.39 -9.18
CA PRO A 289 -17.77 8.99 -9.43
C PRO A 289 -16.41 8.32 -9.26
N ALA A 290 -16.28 7.55 -8.19
CA ALA A 290 -15.41 6.40 -8.16
C ALA A 290 -15.51 5.73 -9.53
N VAL A 291 -14.36 5.33 -10.07
CA VAL A 291 -14.23 4.47 -11.24
C VAL A 291 -14.82 3.10 -10.88
N THR A 292 -16.13 3.07 -10.65
CA THR A 292 -17.00 1.92 -10.70
C THR A 292 -17.75 2.12 -11.99
N ALA A 293 -17.41 1.30 -12.98
CA ALA A 293 -18.03 1.32 -14.29
C ALA A 293 -19.52 0.98 -14.16
N LYS A 294 -20.37 1.96 -13.84
CA LYS A 294 -21.69 2.03 -14.44
C LYS A 294 -21.44 2.36 -15.90
N SER A 295 -21.50 1.33 -16.73
CA SER A 295 -21.26 1.39 -18.17
C SER A 295 -22.10 2.49 -18.83
N LEU A 296 -21.50 3.67 -19.03
CA LEU A 296 -21.88 4.50 -20.16
C LEU A 296 -21.45 3.72 -21.39
N LYS A 297 -22.42 3.01 -22.00
CA LYS A 297 -22.20 2.22 -23.21
C LYS A 297 -21.38 3.06 -24.21
N PRO A 298 -20.23 2.59 -24.72
CA PRO A 298 -19.42 3.34 -25.65
C PRO A 298 -20.23 3.74 -26.89
N ARG A 299 -19.89 4.87 -27.52
CA ARG A 299 -20.48 5.22 -28.83
C ARG A 299 -19.83 4.35 -29.91
N PHE A 300 -20.65 3.78 -30.79
CA PHE A 300 -20.14 3.10 -31.99
C PHE A 300 -19.49 4.13 -32.93
N PRO A 301 -18.23 3.91 -33.39
CA PRO A 301 -17.50 4.87 -34.23
C PRO A 301 -18.17 5.09 -35.59
N PRO A 302 -18.06 6.31 -36.17
CA PRO A 302 -18.58 6.59 -37.50
C PRO A 302 -17.65 6.11 -38.63
N THR A 303 -16.40 5.76 -38.35
CA THR A 303 -15.38 5.37 -39.33
C THR A 303 -15.21 3.85 -39.43
N ASP A 304 -15.07 3.30 -40.63
CA ASP A 304 -14.99 1.85 -40.88
C ASP A 304 -13.83 1.16 -40.15
N ILE A 305 -12.67 1.82 -40.09
CA ILE A 305 -11.49 1.32 -39.36
C ILE A 305 -11.79 1.24 -37.85
N GLY A 306 -12.45 2.28 -37.31
CA GLY A 306 -12.83 2.33 -35.90
C GLY A 306 -13.89 1.29 -35.56
N GLN A 307 -14.86 1.06 -36.45
CA GLN A 307 -15.87 0.01 -36.28
C GLN A 307 -15.25 -1.38 -36.26
N THR A 308 -14.31 -1.65 -37.16
CA THR A 308 -13.61 -2.94 -37.27
C THR A 308 -12.80 -3.24 -36.01
N GLY A 309 -11.97 -2.28 -35.57
CA GLY A 309 -11.15 -2.45 -34.36
C GLY A 309 -12.00 -2.73 -33.12
N LEU A 310 -13.11 -2.03 -32.96
CA LEU A 310 -13.99 -2.17 -31.79
C LEU A 310 -14.78 -3.49 -31.79
N VAL A 311 -15.22 -3.96 -32.95
CA VAL A 311 -15.88 -5.27 -33.08
C VAL A 311 -14.88 -6.40 -32.81
N ILE A 312 -13.65 -6.31 -33.30
CA ILE A 312 -12.58 -7.27 -32.99
C ILE A 312 -12.32 -7.30 -31.48
N GLN A 313 -12.10 -6.14 -30.86
CA GLN A 313 -11.88 -6.05 -29.42
C GLN A 313 -13.01 -6.70 -28.62
N THR A 314 -14.26 -6.41 -28.99
CA THR A 314 -15.46 -6.96 -28.34
C THR A 314 -15.51 -8.49 -28.43
N LEU A 315 -15.06 -9.07 -29.55
CA LEU A 315 -15.00 -10.52 -29.75
C LEU A 315 -13.80 -11.18 -29.06
N VAL A 316 -12.68 -10.46 -28.90
CA VAL A 316 -11.48 -10.96 -28.19
C VAL A 316 -11.74 -11.05 -26.68
N GLU A 317 -12.45 -10.07 -26.13
CA GLU A 317 -12.84 -10.00 -24.71
C GLU A 317 -14.04 -10.92 -24.35
N ALA A 318 -14.73 -11.47 -25.34
CA ALA A 318 -15.88 -12.33 -25.11
C ALA A 318 -15.47 -13.79 -24.89
N ASP A 319 -15.87 -14.36 -23.74
CA ASP A 319 -15.64 -15.77 -23.43
C ASP A 319 -16.63 -16.73 -24.16
N MET A 320 -17.61 -16.19 -24.88
CA MET A 320 -18.60 -16.97 -25.65
C MET A 320 -18.87 -16.32 -27.02
N PRO A 321 -19.30 -17.10 -28.04
CA PRO A 321 -19.71 -16.55 -29.34
C PRO A 321 -20.84 -15.52 -29.20
N LEU A 322 -20.71 -14.39 -29.91
CA LEU A 322 -21.68 -13.29 -29.87
C LEU A 322 -22.37 -13.11 -31.22
N ASP A 323 -23.65 -12.77 -31.19
CA ASP A 323 -24.39 -12.32 -32.38
C ASP A 323 -24.28 -10.79 -32.57
N ALA A 324 -24.68 -10.31 -33.76
CA ALA A 324 -24.64 -8.89 -34.07
C ALA A 324 -25.54 -8.04 -33.17
N ALA A 325 -26.62 -8.60 -32.63
CA ALA A 325 -27.56 -7.89 -31.76
C ALA A 325 -26.97 -7.69 -30.36
N ALA A 326 -26.26 -8.69 -29.83
CA ALA A 326 -25.55 -8.66 -28.56
C ALA A 326 -24.40 -7.67 -28.59
N ILE A 327 -23.63 -7.63 -29.69
CA ILE A 327 -22.56 -6.64 -29.89
C ILE A 327 -23.17 -5.23 -30.02
N ALA A 328 -24.22 -5.04 -30.81
CA ALA A 328 -24.89 -3.75 -30.95
C ALA A 328 -25.46 -3.23 -29.62
N ALA A 329 -25.96 -4.12 -28.76
CA ALA A 329 -26.52 -3.77 -27.45
C ALA A 329 -25.48 -3.22 -26.46
N ARG A 330 -24.18 -3.42 -26.72
CA ARG A 330 -23.08 -2.87 -25.90
C ARG A 330 -22.79 -1.40 -26.20
N PHE A 331 -23.33 -0.82 -27.28
CA PHE A 331 -23.12 0.58 -27.65
C PHE A 331 -24.29 1.50 -27.30
N LYS A 332 -24.02 2.81 -27.16
CA LYS A 332 -25.04 3.84 -26.84
C LYS A 332 -26.16 3.89 -27.89
N GLN A 333 -25.83 3.65 -29.15
CA GLN A 333 -26.79 3.61 -30.26
C GLN A 333 -27.68 2.35 -30.26
N GLY A 334 -27.33 1.32 -29.47
CA GLY A 334 -28.08 0.09 -29.35
C GLY A 334 -28.30 -0.61 -30.69
N GLN A 335 -29.50 -1.13 -30.91
CA GLN A 335 -29.85 -1.87 -32.14
C GLN A 335 -29.74 -1.04 -33.43
N LYS A 336 -29.62 0.29 -33.36
CA LYS A 336 -29.45 1.15 -34.56
C LYS A 336 -28.15 0.87 -35.31
N VAL A 337 -27.11 0.38 -34.64
CA VAL A 337 -25.82 0.07 -35.28
C VAL A 337 -25.68 -1.40 -35.68
N ARG A 338 -26.72 -2.21 -35.45
CA ARG A 338 -26.73 -3.63 -35.83
C ARG A 338 -26.37 -3.87 -37.31
N PRO A 339 -26.89 -3.11 -38.30
CA PRO A 339 -26.52 -3.32 -39.70
C PRO A 339 -25.01 -3.13 -39.96
N ALA A 340 -24.41 -2.11 -39.34
CA ALA A 340 -22.99 -1.84 -39.45
C ALA A 340 -22.14 -2.94 -38.80
N VAL A 341 -22.53 -3.38 -37.59
CA VAL A 341 -21.90 -4.52 -36.90
C VAL A 341 -22.00 -5.80 -37.73
N THR A 342 -23.16 -6.10 -38.33
CA THR A 342 -23.35 -7.27 -39.20
C THR A 342 -22.45 -7.20 -40.43
N SER A 343 -22.29 -6.03 -41.05
CA SER A 343 -21.39 -5.83 -42.19
C SER A 343 -19.93 -6.13 -41.82
N VAL A 344 -19.48 -5.63 -40.68
CA VAL A 344 -18.13 -5.88 -40.15
C VAL A 344 -17.92 -7.36 -39.86
N LEU A 345 -18.84 -8.02 -39.15
CA LEU A 345 -18.75 -9.46 -38.83
C LEU A 345 -18.70 -10.33 -40.10
N THR A 346 -19.50 -9.98 -41.11
CA THR A 346 -19.51 -10.68 -42.40
C THR A 346 -18.17 -10.53 -43.12
N SER A 347 -17.60 -9.32 -43.12
CA SER A 347 -16.28 -9.06 -43.71
C SER A 347 -15.17 -9.80 -42.97
N LEU A 348 -15.15 -9.75 -41.63
CA LEU A 348 -14.19 -10.46 -40.78
C LEU A 348 -14.27 -11.98 -40.97
N HIS A 349 -15.48 -12.52 -41.17
CA HIS A 349 -15.68 -13.94 -41.41
C HIS A 349 -15.14 -14.36 -42.79
N ARG A 350 -15.38 -13.55 -43.83
CA ARG A 350 -14.87 -13.78 -45.18
C ARG A 350 -13.34 -13.81 -45.24
N ILE A 351 -12.68 -12.92 -44.48
CA ILE A 351 -11.22 -12.88 -44.39
C ILE A 351 -10.63 -13.85 -43.34
N GLY A 352 -11.48 -14.66 -42.70
CA GLY A 352 -11.05 -15.76 -41.83
C GLY A 352 -10.61 -15.37 -40.42
N LEU A 353 -10.79 -14.12 -39.98
CA LEU A 353 -10.43 -13.65 -38.63
C LEU A 353 -11.43 -14.09 -37.55
N VAL A 354 -12.67 -14.38 -37.92
CA VAL A 354 -13.71 -14.88 -37.01
C VAL A 354 -14.35 -16.15 -37.55
N SER A 355 -14.65 -17.10 -36.68
CA SER A 355 -15.43 -18.30 -37.03
C SER A 355 -16.88 -18.15 -36.59
N SER A 356 -17.77 -18.79 -37.36
CA SER A 356 -19.18 -18.90 -37.01
C SER A 356 -19.60 -20.38 -37.06
N PRO A 357 -19.84 -21.01 -35.89
CA PRO A 357 -20.20 -22.43 -35.83
C PRO A 357 -21.65 -22.70 -36.27
N ASP A 358 -22.49 -21.66 -36.38
CA ASP A 358 -23.94 -21.74 -36.58
C ASP A 358 -24.42 -21.04 -37.87
N LYS A 359 -23.58 -21.06 -38.91
CA LYS A 359 -23.88 -20.53 -40.25
C LYS A 359 -24.17 -19.02 -40.26
N GLY A 360 -23.39 -18.25 -39.52
CA GLY A 360 -23.39 -16.78 -39.54
C GLY A 360 -24.31 -16.12 -38.51
N ARG A 361 -24.80 -16.86 -37.50
CA ARG A 361 -25.66 -16.30 -36.45
C ARG A 361 -24.84 -15.76 -35.28
N THR A 362 -23.83 -16.49 -34.83
CA THR A 362 -22.87 -16.08 -33.80
C THR A 362 -21.44 -16.16 -34.33
N PHE A 363 -20.57 -15.30 -33.79
CA PHE A 363 -19.18 -15.18 -34.20
C PHE A 363 -18.27 -15.22 -32.97
N HIS A 364 -17.10 -15.83 -33.12
CA HIS A 364 -16.02 -15.79 -32.13
C HIS A 364 -14.69 -15.49 -32.82
N TYR A 365 -13.80 -14.80 -32.12
CA TYR A 365 -12.48 -14.47 -32.65
C TYR A 365 -11.60 -15.72 -32.73
N ARG A 366 -10.92 -15.94 -33.86
CA ARG A 366 -9.93 -17.01 -33.98
C ARG A 366 -8.62 -16.57 -33.34
N ARG A 367 -8.29 -17.14 -32.20
CA ARG A 367 -6.93 -17.03 -31.64
C ARG A 367 -6.02 -17.95 -32.48
N ALA A 368 -4.94 -17.41 -33.02
CA ALA A 368 -3.90 -18.24 -33.62
C ALA A 368 -3.39 -19.19 -32.53
N ALA A 369 -3.35 -20.49 -32.85
CA ALA A 369 -2.85 -21.54 -31.96
C ALA A 369 -1.33 -21.47 -31.80
#